data_AF-A0A831M2L2-F1
#
_entry.id   AF-A0A831M2L2-F1
#
_cell.length_a   1.000
_cell.length_b   1.000
_cell.length_c   1.000
_cell.angle_alpha   90.00
_cell.angle_beta   90.00
_cell.angle_gamma   90.00
#
_symmetry.space_group_name_H-M   'P 1'
#
loop_
_entity.id
_entity.type
_entity.pdbx_description
1 polymer ?
#
loop_
_entity_poly.entity_id
_entity_poly.type
_entity_poly.pdbx_seq_one_letter_code
_entity_poly.pdbx_strand_id
1 'polypeptide(L)'
;MSEDPRCGWNSKFPHFRSTSPKFIRESLSAYVKDAGPDQIRAWDTSIPPLQSEVGEILQTDRAAPDYSTILEYTLPMESRRTDVIFLAKSSVVVLELKGKLRPSQADIDQAAAYVRDLRCYHRECENRPVLALCVPMKARGYLGREHDVYILGPDAVDGFVEDLPHDPSQPPIVPQDFLAETAYRPLPTLVQAARELFEHGDLRPIRRARAATDPAVFKIKDIIHQAADRQRRRLILLTGVPGAGKTLVGLRTVHAHYLDDLAVPRENGKPSVPAVFLSGNGPLVEVLQYELRGAGGGGKTFVRGVKD
;
A
#
# COMPACT_ATOMS: atom_id res chain seq x y z
N MET A 1 5.08 -25.56 12.38
CA MET A 1 4.31 -24.35 12.02
C MET A 1 5.30 -23.38 11.42
N SER A 2 5.08 -22.90 10.20
CA SER A 2 5.98 -21.88 9.64
C SER A 2 5.79 -20.60 10.44
N GLU A 3 6.84 -20.14 11.11
CA GLU A 3 6.93 -18.74 11.54
C GLU A 3 6.87 -17.89 10.28
N ASP A 4 5.68 -17.39 9.93
CA ASP A 4 5.55 -16.46 8.82
C ASP A 4 6.09 -15.11 9.30
N PRO A 5 7.15 -14.56 8.69
CA PRO A 5 7.80 -13.34 9.18
C PRO A 5 6.90 -12.10 9.14
N ARG A 6 5.68 -12.19 8.58
CA ARG A 6 4.83 -11.02 8.31
C ARG A 6 3.53 -10.94 9.08
N CYS A 7 3.17 -11.95 9.86
CA CYS A 7 2.02 -11.87 10.74
C CYS A 7 2.25 -12.63 12.03
N GLY A 8 1.59 -12.21 13.10
CA GLY A 8 1.64 -12.94 14.37
C GLY A 8 0.80 -14.21 14.37
N TRP A 9 -0.24 -14.27 13.54
CA TRP A 9 -1.09 -15.45 13.36
C TRP A 9 -1.77 -15.43 11.99
N ASN A 10 -1.91 -16.59 11.37
CA ASN A 10 -2.86 -16.76 10.27
C ASN A 10 -3.48 -18.16 10.30
N SER A 11 -4.76 -18.25 9.95
CA SER A 11 -5.45 -19.52 9.80
C SER A 11 -6.78 -19.38 9.06
N LYS A 12 -7.33 -20.49 8.57
CA LYS A 12 -8.73 -20.55 8.14
C LYS A 12 -9.68 -20.31 9.31
N PHE A 13 -10.89 -19.82 9.04
CA PHE A 13 -11.91 -19.52 10.03
C PHE A 13 -12.22 -20.68 10.99
N PRO A 14 -12.38 -21.95 10.55
CA PRO A 14 -12.62 -23.07 11.46
C PRO A 14 -11.48 -23.27 12.47
N HIS A 15 -10.23 -23.17 12.01
CA HIS A 15 -9.07 -23.32 12.88
C HIS A 15 -8.90 -22.12 13.82
N PHE A 16 -9.15 -20.90 13.32
CA PHE A 16 -9.17 -19.70 14.16
C PHE A 16 -10.20 -19.85 15.29
N ARG A 17 -11.42 -20.28 14.97
CA ARG A 17 -12.53 -20.49 15.93
C ARG A 17 -12.23 -21.53 17.01
N SER A 18 -11.61 -22.65 16.61
CA SER A 18 -11.37 -23.79 17.51
C SER A 18 -10.11 -23.64 18.36
N THR A 19 -9.18 -22.78 17.95
CA THR A 19 -7.90 -22.60 18.65
C THR A 19 -8.11 -21.84 19.96
N SER A 20 -7.44 -22.25 21.02
CA SER A 20 -7.49 -21.53 22.30
C SER A 20 -7.00 -20.08 22.15
N PRO A 21 -7.74 -19.06 22.66
CA PRO A 21 -7.28 -17.67 22.66
C PRO A 21 -5.87 -17.50 23.25
N LYS A 22 -5.56 -18.28 24.29
CA LYS A 22 -4.24 -18.26 24.94
C LYS A 22 -3.12 -18.66 23.97
N PHE A 23 -3.35 -19.66 23.12
CA PHE A 23 -2.37 -20.13 22.15
C PHE A 23 -2.16 -19.10 21.03
N ILE A 24 -3.24 -18.48 20.55
CA ILE A 24 -3.15 -17.38 19.57
C ILE A 24 -2.36 -16.22 20.16
N ARG A 25 -2.68 -15.78 21.39
CA ARG A 25 -1.94 -14.72 22.11
C ARG A 25 -0.46 -15.07 22.26
N GLU A 26 -0.11 -16.32 22.56
CA GLU A 26 1.29 -16.76 22.64
C GLU A 26 2.01 -16.61 21.29
N SER A 27 1.35 -16.96 20.18
CA SER A 27 1.87 -16.72 18.83
C SER A 27 2.08 -15.23 18.55
N LEU A 28 1.10 -14.38 18.89
CA LEU A 28 1.24 -12.92 18.75
C LEU A 28 2.38 -12.36 19.63
N SER A 29 2.53 -12.86 20.85
CA SER A 29 3.60 -12.43 21.77
C SER A 29 4.99 -12.84 21.29
N ALA A 30 5.10 -14.02 20.64
CA ALA A 30 6.35 -14.46 20.05
C ALA A 30 6.74 -13.60 18.83
N TYR A 31 5.75 -13.14 18.08
CA TYR A 31 5.93 -12.27 16.92
C TYR A 31 6.25 -10.82 17.30
N VAL A 32 5.44 -10.21 18.16
CA VAL A 32 5.62 -8.84 18.65
C VAL A 32 6.45 -8.86 19.93
N LYS A 33 7.77 -8.92 19.76
CA LYS A 33 8.73 -9.11 20.87
C LYS A 33 8.71 -8.02 21.95
N ASP A 34 8.26 -6.83 21.59
CA ASP A 34 8.16 -5.64 22.44
C ASP A 34 6.73 -5.37 22.94
N ALA A 35 5.83 -6.36 22.86
CA ALA A 35 4.46 -6.23 23.33
C ALA A 35 4.39 -5.92 24.83
N GLY A 36 3.96 -4.69 25.15
CA GLY A 36 3.72 -4.28 26.53
C GLY A 36 2.44 -4.88 27.13
N PRO A 37 2.20 -4.71 28.45
CA PRO A 37 1.03 -5.25 29.14
C PRO A 37 -0.31 -4.81 28.54
N ASP A 38 -0.38 -3.59 28.00
CA ASP A 38 -1.60 -3.08 27.33
C ASP A 38 -1.91 -3.84 26.03
N GLN A 39 -0.88 -4.18 25.23
CA GLN A 39 -1.06 -4.94 24.00
C GLN A 39 -1.54 -6.37 24.30
N ILE A 40 -0.94 -7.00 25.31
CA ILE A 40 -1.35 -8.34 25.76
C ILE A 40 -2.81 -8.33 26.22
N ARG A 41 -3.21 -7.34 27.03
CA ARG A 41 -4.60 -7.17 27.46
C ARG A 41 -5.54 -6.92 26.28
N ALA A 42 -5.10 -6.15 25.28
CA ALA A 42 -5.89 -5.89 24.08
C ALA A 42 -6.20 -7.20 23.34
N TRP A 43 -5.19 -8.06 23.13
CA TRP A 43 -5.37 -9.38 22.52
C TRP A 43 -6.29 -10.30 23.35
N ASP A 44 -6.07 -10.38 24.67
CA ASP A 44 -6.91 -11.19 25.57
C ASP A 44 -8.38 -10.76 25.52
N THR A 45 -8.63 -9.46 25.35
CA THR A 45 -9.98 -8.90 25.29
C THR A 45 -10.61 -9.05 23.90
N SER A 46 -9.81 -9.02 22.83
CA SER A 46 -10.32 -8.95 21.46
C SER A 46 -10.45 -10.28 20.74
N ILE A 47 -9.57 -11.25 21.01
CA ILE A 47 -9.60 -12.55 20.33
C ILE A 47 -10.91 -13.31 20.58
N PRO A 48 -11.43 -13.44 21.83
CA PRO A 48 -12.63 -14.24 22.06
C PRO A 48 -13.90 -13.70 21.37
N PRO A 49 -14.20 -12.38 21.39
CA PRO A 49 -15.31 -11.84 20.60
C PRO A 49 -15.15 -12.14 19.10
N LEU A 50 -13.97 -11.90 18.51
CA LEU A 50 -13.73 -12.18 17.09
C LEU A 50 -13.91 -13.67 16.73
N GLN A 51 -13.53 -14.58 17.63
CA GLN A 51 -13.81 -16.00 17.44
C GLN A 51 -15.30 -16.30 17.50
N SER A 52 -16.06 -15.62 18.35
CA SER A 52 -17.52 -15.75 18.39
C SER A 52 -18.13 -15.35 17.05
N GLU A 53 -17.77 -14.18 16.52
CA GLU A 53 -18.24 -13.68 15.22
C GLU A 53 -17.90 -14.63 14.07
N VAL A 54 -16.66 -15.15 14.04
CA VAL A 54 -16.27 -16.18 13.07
C VAL A 54 -17.13 -17.44 13.22
N GLY A 55 -17.55 -17.78 14.43
CA GLY A 55 -18.48 -18.88 14.71
C GLY A 55 -19.88 -18.66 14.15
N GLU A 56 -20.40 -17.43 14.20
CA GLU A 56 -21.68 -17.07 13.59
C GLU A 56 -21.58 -17.13 12.05
N ILE A 57 -20.54 -16.53 11.47
CA ILE A 57 -20.29 -16.57 10.01
C ILE A 57 -20.18 -18.02 9.49
N LEU A 58 -19.54 -18.92 10.25
CA LEU A 58 -19.40 -20.34 9.89
C LEU A 58 -20.75 -21.08 9.88
N GLN A 59 -21.76 -20.60 10.61
CA GLN A 59 -23.09 -21.20 10.65
C GLN A 59 -23.97 -20.72 9.49
N THR A 60 -23.77 -19.48 9.03
CA THR A 60 -24.64 -18.83 8.04
C THR A 60 -24.11 -18.92 6.60
N ASP A 61 -22.79 -18.84 6.41
CA ASP A 61 -22.16 -18.86 5.09
C ASP A 61 -21.43 -20.18 4.83
N ARG A 62 -21.91 -20.95 3.85
CA ARG A 62 -21.34 -22.25 3.47
C ARG A 62 -19.91 -22.16 2.94
N ALA A 63 -19.48 -21.02 2.42
CA ALA A 63 -18.12 -20.79 1.95
C ALA A 63 -17.17 -20.31 3.05
N ALA A 64 -17.69 -19.98 4.24
CA ALA A 64 -16.90 -19.51 5.38
C ALA A 64 -15.74 -20.42 5.83
N PRO A 65 -15.80 -21.76 5.70
CA PRO A 65 -14.64 -22.61 5.98
C PRO A 65 -13.39 -22.25 5.17
N ASP A 66 -13.55 -21.65 3.99
CA ASP A 66 -12.45 -21.21 3.13
C ASP A 66 -11.98 -19.78 3.43
N TYR A 67 -12.68 -19.05 4.29
CA TYR A 67 -12.26 -17.72 4.73
C TYR A 67 -11.11 -17.82 5.72
N SER A 68 -10.34 -16.73 5.84
CA SER A 68 -9.10 -16.74 6.60
C SER A 68 -8.95 -15.50 7.47
N THR A 69 -8.37 -15.69 8.65
CA THR A 69 -8.00 -14.63 9.58
C THR A 69 -6.49 -14.48 9.59
N ILE A 70 -6.02 -13.24 9.54
CA ILE A 70 -4.62 -12.85 9.74
C ILE A 70 -4.60 -11.81 10.86
N LEU A 71 -3.72 -11.97 11.84
CA LEU A 71 -3.56 -11.03 12.96
C LEU A 71 -2.16 -10.43 12.96
N GLU A 72 -2.05 -9.17 13.38
CA GLU A 72 -0.77 -8.45 13.48
C GLU A 72 0.02 -8.52 12.16
N TYR A 73 -0.64 -8.28 11.03
CA TYR A 73 0.03 -8.25 9.72
C TYR A 73 0.89 -6.99 9.59
N THR A 74 2.19 -7.18 9.42
CA THR A 74 3.15 -6.10 9.24
C THR A 74 3.19 -5.66 7.79
N LEU A 75 2.90 -4.36 7.55
CA LEU A 75 3.07 -3.77 6.23
C LEU A 75 4.58 -3.69 5.93
N PRO A 76 5.08 -4.32 4.84
CA PRO A 76 6.49 -4.27 4.52
C PRO A 76 7.01 -2.84 4.33
N MET A 77 8.25 -2.60 4.75
CA MET A 77 8.95 -1.30 4.72
C MET A 77 8.39 -0.24 5.69
N GLU A 78 7.40 -0.60 6.50
CA GLU A 78 6.82 0.27 7.51
C GLU A 78 6.91 -0.36 8.90
N SER A 79 6.91 0.46 9.94
CA SER A 79 6.83 0.00 11.33
C SER A 79 5.40 -0.20 11.82
N ARG A 80 4.42 -0.24 10.91
CA ARG A 80 2.98 -0.34 11.23
C ARG A 80 2.43 -1.74 10.96
N ARG A 81 1.42 -2.12 11.75
CA ARG A 81 0.73 -3.42 11.65
C ARG A 81 -0.77 -3.22 11.71
N THR A 82 -1.52 -3.98 10.91
CA THR A 82 -2.97 -4.08 11.07
C THR A 82 -3.30 -5.05 12.19
N ASP A 83 -4.30 -4.75 13.01
CA ASP A 83 -4.72 -5.67 14.09
C ASP A 83 -5.27 -6.98 13.52
N VAL A 84 -6.23 -6.89 12.58
CA VAL A 84 -6.89 -8.05 11.97
C VAL A 84 -7.15 -7.82 10.49
N ILE A 85 -6.97 -8.87 9.69
CA ILE A 85 -7.45 -8.94 8.31
C ILE A 85 -8.30 -10.21 8.17
N PHE A 86 -9.52 -10.06 7.65
CA PHE A 86 -10.31 -11.16 7.12
C PHE A 86 -10.19 -11.21 5.60
N LEU A 87 -9.84 -12.39 5.09
CA LEU A 87 -9.94 -12.74 3.68
C LEU A 87 -11.23 -13.53 3.51
N ALA A 88 -12.30 -12.84 3.13
CA ALA A 88 -13.66 -13.39 3.11
C ALA A 88 -14.36 -13.04 1.79
N LYS A 89 -15.05 -14.03 1.20
CA LYS A 89 -15.59 -13.95 -0.18
C LYS A 89 -14.50 -13.46 -1.14
N SER A 90 -14.78 -12.48 -2.00
CA SER A 90 -13.77 -11.86 -2.86
C SER A 90 -13.05 -10.66 -2.22
N SER A 91 -13.26 -10.39 -0.93
CA SER A 91 -12.88 -9.14 -0.26
C SER A 91 -11.73 -9.30 0.75
N VAL A 92 -11.00 -8.19 0.96
CA VAL A 92 -10.04 -8.00 2.07
C VAL A 92 -10.67 -7.04 3.06
N VAL A 93 -10.89 -7.48 4.29
CA VAL A 93 -11.50 -6.65 5.34
C VAL A 93 -10.48 -6.39 6.42
N VAL A 94 -10.08 -5.15 6.61
CA VAL A 94 -9.13 -4.74 7.65
C VAL A 94 -9.92 -4.24 8.85
N LEU A 95 -9.76 -4.87 10.01
CA LEU A 95 -10.38 -4.43 11.25
C LEU A 95 -9.29 -3.80 12.13
N GLU A 96 -9.51 -2.56 12.52
CA GLU A 96 -8.70 -1.81 13.46
C GLU A 96 -9.43 -1.78 14.81
N LEU A 97 -8.90 -2.46 15.81
CA LEU A 97 -9.56 -2.72 17.08
C LEU A 97 -9.20 -1.66 18.11
N LYS A 98 -10.20 -1.08 18.77
CA LYS A 98 -9.97 -0.02 19.77
C LYS A 98 -10.66 -0.34 21.08
N GLY A 99 -9.92 -0.33 22.20
CA GLY A 99 -10.43 -0.61 23.56
C GLY A 99 -11.36 0.44 24.18
N LYS A 100 -12.18 1.13 23.38
CA LYS A 100 -13.04 2.25 23.76
C LYS A 100 -14.47 2.09 23.21
N LEU A 101 -15.38 2.96 23.68
CA LEU A 101 -16.80 2.95 23.30
C LEU A 101 -17.06 3.67 21.96
N ARG A 102 -16.25 4.69 21.66
CA ARG A 102 -16.33 5.45 20.41
C ARG A 102 -14.93 5.66 19.84
N PRO A 103 -14.74 5.55 18.53
CA PRO A 103 -13.46 5.90 17.92
C PRO A 103 -13.28 7.43 17.94
N SER A 104 -12.02 7.85 17.92
CA SER A 104 -11.59 9.20 17.59
C SER A 104 -11.27 9.29 16.10
N GLN A 105 -11.15 10.50 15.57
CA GLN A 105 -10.76 10.72 14.17
C GLN A 105 -9.46 10.00 13.82
N ALA A 106 -8.48 9.99 14.73
CA ALA A 106 -7.18 9.34 14.50
C ALA A 106 -7.31 7.83 14.29
N ASP A 107 -8.28 7.16 14.92
CA ASP A 107 -8.49 5.71 14.71
C ASP A 107 -9.12 5.42 13.35
N ILE A 108 -10.04 6.28 12.94
CA ILE A 108 -10.70 6.21 11.64
C ILE A 108 -9.67 6.44 10.54
N ASP A 109 -8.85 7.48 10.68
CA ASP A 109 -7.76 7.81 9.75
C ASP A 109 -6.72 6.68 9.68
N GLN A 110 -6.45 6.00 10.79
CA GLN A 110 -5.56 4.84 10.85
C GLN A 110 -6.12 3.66 10.03
N ALA A 111 -7.38 3.28 10.25
CA ALA A 111 -8.04 2.23 9.48
C ALA A 111 -8.09 2.56 7.96
N ALA A 112 -8.42 3.82 7.63
CA ALA A 112 -8.42 4.31 6.26
C ALA A 112 -7.03 4.24 5.63
N ALA A 113 -5.97 4.56 6.39
CA ALA A 113 -4.60 4.50 5.91
C ALA A 113 -4.20 3.08 5.52
N TYR A 114 -4.47 2.08 6.36
CA TYR A 114 -4.14 0.68 6.04
C TYR A 114 -4.81 0.20 4.76
N VAL A 115 -6.10 0.47 4.61
CA VAL A 115 -6.84 0.07 3.40
C VAL A 115 -6.33 0.80 2.17
N ARG A 116 -6.01 2.09 2.26
CA ARG A 116 -5.40 2.84 1.16
C ARG A 116 -4.08 2.22 0.74
N ASP A 117 -3.22 1.86 1.69
CA ASP A 117 -1.89 1.34 1.38
C ASP A 117 -1.98 -0.07 0.79
N LEU A 118 -2.83 -0.94 1.33
CA LEU A 118 -3.13 -2.26 0.74
C LEU A 118 -3.70 -2.14 -0.68
N ARG A 119 -4.66 -1.23 -0.90
CA ARG A 119 -5.21 -0.95 -2.24
C ARG A 119 -4.16 -0.49 -3.24
N CYS A 120 -3.14 0.24 -2.77
CA CYS A 120 -2.12 0.82 -3.65
C CYS A 120 -0.97 -0.15 -3.93
N TYR A 121 -0.60 -0.97 -2.95
CA TYR A 121 0.67 -1.70 -2.97
C TYR A 121 0.50 -3.21 -2.91
N HIS A 122 -0.65 -3.75 -2.49
CA HIS A 122 -0.81 -5.19 -2.36
C HIS A 122 -1.41 -5.80 -3.64
N ARG A 123 -0.70 -6.75 -4.28
CA ARG A 123 -1.14 -7.39 -5.54
C ARG A 123 -2.50 -8.06 -5.39
N GLU A 124 -2.71 -8.79 -4.30
CA GLU A 124 -3.99 -9.46 -4.05
C GLU A 124 -5.16 -8.49 -3.84
N CYS A 125 -4.91 -7.18 -3.75
CA CYS A 125 -5.92 -6.13 -3.63
C CYS A 125 -6.23 -5.41 -4.97
N GLU A 126 -5.54 -5.73 -6.07
CA GLU A 126 -5.54 -4.90 -7.30
C GLU A 126 -6.93 -4.82 -7.97
N ASN A 127 -7.79 -5.84 -7.80
CA ASN A 127 -9.16 -5.89 -8.34
C ASN A 127 -10.19 -6.42 -7.35
N ARG A 128 -9.89 -6.35 -6.05
CA ARG A 128 -10.75 -6.86 -4.99
C ARG A 128 -11.24 -5.73 -4.09
N PRO A 129 -12.46 -5.81 -3.54
CA PRO A 129 -12.90 -4.88 -2.50
C PRO A 129 -11.96 -4.97 -1.30
N VAL A 130 -11.43 -3.82 -0.87
CA VAL A 130 -10.65 -3.69 0.37
C VAL A 130 -11.40 -2.74 1.28
N LEU A 131 -11.86 -3.19 2.43
CA LEU A 131 -12.82 -2.49 3.29
C LEU A 131 -12.20 -2.26 4.68
N ALA A 132 -12.43 -1.06 5.24
CA ALA A 132 -11.90 -0.67 6.54
C ALA A 132 -13.02 -0.71 7.57
N LEU A 133 -12.76 -1.39 8.69
CA LEU A 133 -13.62 -1.42 9.86
C LEU A 133 -12.84 -0.83 11.02
N CYS A 134 -13.36 0.23 11.64
CA CYS A 134 -12.92 0.65 12.96
C CYS A 134 -13.85 0.01 13.99
N VAL A 135 -13.30 -0.81 14.87
CA VAL A 135 -14.08 -1.66 15.80
C VAL A 135 -13.82 -1.24 17.25
N PRO A 136 -14.66 -0.36 17.83
CA PRO A 136 -14.58 -0.05 19.25
C PRO A 136 -15.09 -1.26 20.06
N MET A 137 -14.18 -1.93 20.77
CA MET A 137 -14.45 -3.19 21.48
C MET A 137 -15.47 -3.07 22.63
N LYS A 138 -15.83 -1.85 23.04
CA LYS A 138 -16.87 -1.60 24.05
C LYS A 138 -18.21 -1.15 23.45
N ALA A 139 -18.28 -0.96 22.13
CA ALA A 139 -19.51 -0.63 21.42
C ALA A 139 -20.35 -1.87 21.10
N ARG A 140 -21.57 -1.63 20.61
CA ARG A 140 -22.46 -2.66 20.09
C ARG A 140 -23.12 -2.20 18.79
N GLY A 141 -23.35 -3.15 17.89
CA GLY A 141 -24.05 -2.92 16.63
C GLY A 141 -23.31 -2.02 15.64
N TYR A 142 -23.95 -1.74 14.51
CA TYR A 142 -23.47 -0.78 13.52
C TYR A 142 -23.66 0.66 14.00
N LEU A 143 -22.57 1.43 14.03
CA LEU A 143 -22.56 2.81 14.52
C LEU A 143 -22.57 3.85 13.39
N GLY A 144 -22.29 3.42 12.16
CA GLY A 144 -22.29 4.30 10.99
C GLY A 144 -21.05 4.11 10.13
N ARG A 145 -20.89 5.02 9.18
CA ARG A 145 -19.74 5.08 8.27
C ARG A 145 -19.25 6.51 8.23
N GLU A 146 -17.95 6.67 8.35
CA GLU A 146 -17.28 7.95 8.18
C GLU A 146 -16.26 7.83 7.04
N HIS A 147 -16.40 8.68 6.02
CA HIS A 147 -15.68 8.54 4.76
C HIS A 147 -15.87 7.12 4.16
N ASP A 148 -14.81 6.31 4.14
CA ASP A 148 -14.79 4.94 3.63
C ASP A 148 -14.53 3.89 4.72
N VAL A 149 -14.70 4.27 5.99
CA VAL A 149 -14.50 3.40 7.15
C VAL A 149 -15.83 3.11 7.82
N TYR A 150 -16.16 1.83 7.93
CA TYR A 150 -17.33 1.37 8.68
C TYR A 150 -16.98 1.34 10.17
N ILE A 151 -17.90 1.81 11.01
CA ILE A 151 -17.74 1.84 12.45
C ILE A 151 -18.80 0.93 13.05
N LEU A 152 -18.38 -0.12 13.75
CA LEU A 152 -19.27 -1.08 14.38
C LEU A 152 -18.65 -1.72 15.62
N GLY A 153 -19.50 -2.16 16.55
CA GLY A 153 -19.09 -3.03 17.64
C GLY A 153 -18.65 -4.41 17.15
N PRO A 154 -17.93 -5.19 17.97
CA PRO A 154 -17.48 -6.53 17.57
C PRO A 154 -18.66 -7.45 17.20
N ASP A 155 -19.81 -7.29 17.82
CA ASP A 155 -21.06 -8.07 17.66
C ASP A 155 -21.82 -7.81 16.33
N ALA A 156 -21.28 -7.01 15.44
CA ALA A 156 -21.86 -6.76 14.12
C ALA A 156 -20.89 -7.09 12.98
N VAL A 157 -19.74 -7.69 13.31
CA VAL A 157 -18.72 -8.05 12.33
C VAL A 157 -19.23 -9.19 11.45
N ASP A 158 -19.95 -10.15 12.04
CA ASP A 158 -20.61 -11.24 11.33
C ASP A 158 -21.57 -10.74 10.22
N GLY A 159 -22.54 -9.90 10.58
CA GLY A 159 -23.49 -9.32 9.64
C GLY A 159 -22.81 -8.47 8.58
N PHE A 160 -21.74 -7.74 8.93
CA PHE A 160 -20.95 -7.04 7.94
C PHE A 160 -20.29 -7.99 6.93
N VAL A 161 -19.74 -9.11 7.39
CA VAL A 161 -19.12 -10.13 6.53
C VAL A 161 -20.17 -10.82 5.64
N GLU A 162 -21.37 -11.07 6.17
CA GLU A 162 -22.51 -11.61 5.42
C GLU A 162 -22.96 -10.68 4.30
N ASP A 163 -22.90 -9.37 4.49
CA ASP A 163 -23.28 -8.37 3.48
C ASP A 163 -22.15 -8.03 2.49
N LEU A 164 -20.95 -8.61 2.66
CA LEU A 164 -19.85 -8.38 1.74
C LEU A 164 -20.22 -8.77 0.29
N PRO A 165 -19.75 -7.99 -0.69
CA PRO A 165 -19.94 -8.31 -2.10
C PRO A 165 -19.36 -9.69 -2.41
N HIS A 166 -20.15 -10.50 -3.11
CA HIS A 166 -19.76 -11.81 -3.58
C HIS A 166 -19.61 -11.78 -5.09
N ASP A 167 -18.40 -12.02 -5.59
CA ASP A 167 -18.14 -12.28 -7.00
C ASP A 167 -17.81 -13.78 -7.17
N PRO A 168 -18.73 -14.59 -7.73
CA PRO A 168 -18.51 -16.02 -7.92
C PRO A 168 -17.30 -16.35 -8.79
N SER A 169 -16.84 -15.40 -9.62
CA SER A 169 -15.65 -15.57 -10.46
C SER A 169 -14.33 -15.36 -9.71
N GLN A 170 -14.40 -14.84 -8.48
CA GLN A 170 -13.23 -14.54 -7.64
C GLN A 170 -13.30 -15.33 -6.32
N PRO A 171 -12.64 -16.50 -6.23
CA PRO A 171 -12.60 -17.27 -4.99
C PRO A 171 -11.86 -16.50 -3.88
N PRO A 172 -12.07 -16.87 -2.59
CA PRO A 172 -11.34 -16.28 -1.47
C PRO A 172 -9.83 -16.28 -1.66
N ILE A 173 -9.19 -15.19 -1.22
CA ILE A 173 -7.74 -15.04 -1.30
C ILE A 173 -7.11 -16.12 -0.43
N VAL A 174 -6.13 -16.82 -1.00
CA VAL A 174 -5.34 -17.82 -0.28
C VAL A 174 -4.35 -17.09 0.63
N PRO A 175 -4.31 -17.38 1.95
CA PRO A 175 -3.43 -16.68 2.88
C PRO A 175 -1.96 -16.71 2.49
N GLN A 176 -1.48 -17.84 1.94
CA GLN A 176 -0.08 -17.94 1.49
C GLN A 176 0.24 -16.95 0.37
N ASP A 177 -0.70 -16.70 -0.56
CA ASP A 177 -0.50 -15.73 -1.63
C ASP A 177 -0.54 -14.30 -1.11
N PHE A 178 -1.42 -14.02 -0.13
CA PHE A 178 -1.48 -12.73 0.54
C PHE A 178 -0.21 -12.43 1.34
N LEU A 179 0.33 -13.44 2.01
CA LEU A 179 1.54 -13.33 2.82
C LEU A 179 2.83 -13.53 2.01
N ALA A 180 2.77 -13.74 0.69
CA ALA A 180 3.97 -13.96 -0.14
C ALA A 180 4.86 -12.73 -0.24
N GLU A 181 6.20 -12.89 -0.31
CA GLU A 181 7.19 -11.76 -0.27
C GLU A 181 6.95 -10.73 -1.35
N THR A 182 6.51 -11.22 -2.49
CA THR A 182 6.24 -10.43 -3.69
C THR A 182 4.83 -9.84 -3.75
N ALA A 183 3.99 -10.09 -2.74
CA ALA A 183 2.60 -9.67 -2.69
C ALA A 183 2.47 -8.17 -2.38
N TYR A 184 3.19 -7.67 -1.39
CA TYR A 184 3.26 -6.24 -1.11
C TYR A 184 4.38 -5.60 -1.92
N ARG A 185 3.98 -4.73 -2.85
CA ARG A 185 4.81 -4.04 -3.83
C ARG A 185 4.75 -2.53 -3.53
N PRO A 186 5.46 -2.05 -2.49
CA PRO A 186 5.47 -0.64 -2.17
C PRO A 186 6.02 0.15 -3.35
N LEU A 187 5.67 1.44 -3.45
CA LEU A 187 6.34 2.33 -4.39
C LEU A 187 7.85 2.22 -4.20
N PRO A 188 8.65 2.00 -5.27
CA PRO A 188 10.08 2.10 -5.15
C PRO A 188 10.38 3.47 -4.57
N THR A 189 11.35 3.53 -3.64
CA THR A 189 11.81 4.83 -3.13
C THR A 189 12.21 5.70 -4.32
N LEU A 190 12.17 7.02 -4.16
CA LEU A 190 12.51 7.93 -5.25
C LEU A 190 13.88 7.60 -5.91
N VAL A 191 14.80 7.08 -5.10
CA VAL A 191 16.12 6.58 -5.49
C VAL A 191 16.03 5.27 -6.28
N GLN A 192 15.28 4.28 -5.78
CA GLN A 192 15.06 3.01 -6.48
C GLN A 192 14.31 3.22 -7.80
N ALA A 193 13.33 4.13 -7.82
CA ALA A 193 12.60 4.52 -9.01
C ALA A 193 13.55 5.16 -10.04
N ALA A 194 14.43 6.08 -9.61
CA ALA A 194 15.42 6.67 -10.49
C ALA A 194 16.40 5.63 -11.04
N ARG A 195 16.84 4.66 -10.21
CA ARG A 195 17.73 3.56 -10.65
C ARG A 195 17.07 2.63 -11.66
N GLU A 196 15.88 2.13 -11.36
CA GLU A 196 15.16 1.22 -12.27
C GLU A 196 14.86 1.88 -13.61
N LEU A 197 14.43 3.14 -13.57
CA LEU A 197 14.13 3.88 -14.78
C LEU A 197 15.43 4.16 -15.57
N PHE A 198 16.56 4.33 -14.89
CA PHE A 198 17.86 4.48 -15.54
C PHE A 198 18.42 3.15 -16.12
N GLU A 199 18.33 2.06 -15.38
CA GLU A 199 18.88 0.74 -15.75
C GLU A 199 18.00 0.00 -16.77
N HIS A 200 16.68 0.20 -16.73
CA HIS A 200 15.71 -0.58 -17.51
C HIS A 200 14.78 0.27 -18.39
N GLY A 201 14.82 1.60 -18.31
CA GLY A 201 13.97 2.50 -19.10
C GLY A 201 12.49 2.51 -18.69
N ASP A 202 12.08 1.64 -17.77
CA ASP A 202 10.73 1.60 -17.20
C ASP A 202 10.78 1.24 -15.71
N LEU A 203 9.79 1.73 -14.98
CA LEU A 203 9.57 1.38 -13.58
C LEU A 203 8.84 0.05 -13.49
N ARG A 204 9.10 -0.73 -12.42
CA ARG A 204 8.26 -1.89 -12.10
C ARG A 204 6.77 -1.50 -12.10
N PRO A 205 5.88 -2.32 -12.69
CA PRO A 205 4.49 -1.94 -12.91
C PRO A 205 3.74 -1.79 -11.59
N ILE A 206 3.61 -0.55 -11.11
CA ILE A 206 2.66 -0.15 -10.07
C ILE A 206 1.50 0.54 -10.81
N ARG A 207 0.56 -0.28 -11.28
CA ARG A 207 -0.53 0.14 -12.18
C ARG A 207 -1.32 1.34 -11.67
N ARG A 208 -1.56 1.46 -10.35
CA ARG A 208 -2.37 2.57 -9.80
C ARG A 208 -1.65 3.92 -9.71
N ALA A 209 -0.41 3.96 -9.22
CA ALA A 209 0.37 5.20 -9.19
C ALA A 209 0.74 5.66 -10.61
N ARG A 210 0.98 4.72 -11.54
CA ARG A 210 1.18 4.97 -12.96
C ARG A 210 -0.09 5.56 -13.59
N ALA A 211 -1.24 4.89 -13.45
CA ALA A 211 -2.51 5.37 -14.00
C ALA A 211 -2.93 6.76 -13.45
N ALA A 212 -2.71 7.04 -12.17
CA ALA A 212 -3.02 8.35 -11.59
C ALA A 212 -2.11 9.49 -12.11
N THR A 213 -0.90 9.17 -12.58
CA THR A 213 0.08 10.15 -13.05
C THR A 213 0.21 10.20 -14.58
N ASP A 214 -0.25 9.18 -15.29
CA ASP A 214 -0.19 9.06 -16.75
C ASP A 214 -0.84 10.24 -17.49
N PRO A 215 -2.03 10.76 -17.09
CA PRO A 215 -2.61 11.92 -17.77
C PRO A 215 -1.70 13.14 -17.74
N ALA A 216 -1.02 13.38 -16.61
CA ALA A 216 -0.07 14.48 -16.48
C ALA A 216 1.18 14.25 -17.34
N VAL A 217 1.75 13.04 -17.33
CA VAL A 217 2.93 12.68 -18.14
C VAL A 217 2.64 12.82 -19.63
N PHE A 218 1.51 12.29 -20.12
CA PHE A 218 1.13 12.40 -21.53
C PHE A 218 0.88 13.85 -21.94
N LYS A 219 0.21 14.64 -21.08
CA LYS A 219 0.01 16.05 -21.38
C LYS A 219 1.31 16.83 -21.43
N ILE A 220 2.24 16.54 -20.52
CA ILE A 220 3.58 17.13 -20.52
C ILE A 220 4.34 16.75 -21.79
N LYS A 221 4.32 15.47 -22.20
CA LYS A 221 4.90 15.00 -23.47
C LYS A 221 4.39 15.84 -24.66
N ASP A 222 3.06 15.96 -24.81
CA ASP A 222 2.46 16.73 -25.90
C ASP A 222 2.91 18.19 -25.88
N ILE A 223 2.97 18.80 -24.68
CA ILE A 223 3.39 20.18 -24.52
C ILE A 223 4.85 20.38 -24.93
N ILE A 224 5.73 19.41 -24.61
CA ILE A 224 7.16 19.43 -24.93
C ILE A 224 7.36 19.36 -26.45
N HIS A 225 6.80 18.38 -27.14
CA HIS A 225 6.98 18.28 -28.60
C HIS A 225 6.40 19.50 -29.33
N GLN A 226 5.22 19.97 -28.92
CA GLN A 226 4.65 21.20 -29.48
C GLN A 226 5.50 22.46 -29.23
N ALA A 227 6.25 22.49 -28.13
CA ALA A 227 7.16 23.59 -27.83
C ALA A 227 8.41 23.51 -28.71
N ALA A 228 8.94 22.30 -28.91
CA ALA A 228 10.07 22.04 -29.80
C ALA A 228 9.74 22.37 -31.26
N ASP A 229 8.63 21.85 -31.80
CA ASP A 229 8.19 22.07 -33.19
C ASP A 229 8.01 23.55 -33.51
N ARG A 230 7.48 24.31 -32.55
CA ARG A 230 7.20 25.75 -32.71
C ARG A 230 8.36 26.64 -32.27
N GLN A 231 9.47 26.05 -31.82
CA GLN A 231 10.62 26.74 -31.23
C GLN A 231 10.22 27.77 -30.15
N ARG A 232 9.30 27.38 -29.25
CA ARG A 232 8.80 28.22 -28.16
C ARG A 232 9.20 27.67 -26.81
N ARG A 233 9.44 28.55 -25.84
CA ARG A 233 9.63 28.18 -24.44
C ARG A 233 8.28 28.08 -23.74
N ARG A 234 8.08 27.03 -22.93
CA ARG A 234 6.86 26.82 -22.13
C ARG A 234 7.23 26.52 -20.69
N LEU A 235 6.52 27.14 -19.74
CA LEU A 235 6.57 26.80 -18.33
C LEU A 235 5.36 25.91 -18.00
N ILE A 236 5.60 24.76 -17.38
CA ILE A 236 4.55 23.84 -16.92
C ILE A 236 4.53 23.87 -15.39
N LEU A 237 3.38 24.22 -14.82
CA LEU A 237 3.15 24.16 -13.38
C LEU A 237 2.26 22.96 -13.07
N LEU A 238 2.83 21.93 -12.43
CA LEU A 238 2.11 20.72 -12.02
C LEU A 238 1.64 20.86 -10.57
N THR A 239 0.32 20.85 -10.37
CA THR A 239 -0.30 20.92 -9.04
C THR A 239 -0.94 19.58 -8.66
N GLY A 240 -1.12 19.36 -7.35
CA GLY A 240 -1.75 18.14 -6.82
C GLY A 240 -1.58 18.04 -5.32
N VAL A 241 -2.48 17.31 -4.65
CA VAL A 241 -2.44 17.08 -3.19
C VAL A 241 -1.10 16.45 -2.74
N PRO A 242 -0.68 16.60 -1.48
CA PRO A 242 0.46 15.86 -0.94
C PRO A 242 0.32 14.36 -1.22
N GLY A 243 1.40 13.70 -1.67
CA GLY A 243 1.36 12.28 -2.04
C GLY A 243 0.80 11.96 -3.44
N ALA A 244 0.27 12.93 -4.20
CA ALA A 244 -0.30 12.71 -5.55
C ALA A 244 0.70 12.27 -6.64
N GLY A 245 1.96 11.97 -6.30
CA GLY A 245 2.95 11.52 -7.26
C GLY A 245 3.59 12.61 -8.13
N LYS A 246 3.52 13.90 -7.75
CA LYS A 246 4.14 15.01 -8.50
C LYS A 246 5.62 14.78 -8.83
N THR A 247 6.38 14.29 -7.85
CA THR A 247 7.80 14.00 -8.03
C THR A 247 8.04 12.81 -8.96
N LEU A 248 7.17 11.81 -8.91
CA LEU A 248 7.18 10.67 -9.82
C LEU A 248 6.90 11.12 -11.27
N VAL A 249 5.97 12.05 -11.49
CA VAL A 249 5.74 12.67 -12.80
C VAL A 249 7.01 13.34 -13.32
N GLY A 250 7.69 14.12 -12.46
CA GLY A 250 8.94 14.79 -12.82
C GLY A 250 10.04 13.80 -13.25
N LEU A 251 10.27 12.76 -12.44
CA LEU A 251 11.25 11.72 -12.76
C LEU A 251 10.90 10.96 -14.04
N ARG A 252 9.64 10.54 -14.19
CA ARG A 252 9.17 9.84 -15.39
C ARG A 252 9.31 10.70 -16.65
N THR A 253 9.10 12.00 -16.53
CA THR A 253 9.23 12.95 -17.65
C THR A 253 10.68 13.11 -18.07
N VAL A 254 11.59 13.39 -17.13
CA VAL A 254 13.00 13.71 -17.43
C VAL A 254 13.74 12.53 -18.06
N HIS A 255 13.36 11.31 -17.70
CA HIS A 255 14.01 10.10 -18.18
C HIS A 255 13.20 9.34 -19.25
N ALA A 256 12.17 9.97 -19.83
CA ALA A 256 11.38 9.31 -20.85
C ALA A 256 12.11 9.25 -22.20
N HIS A 257 12.10 8.07 -22.83
CA HIS A 257 12.64 7.85 -24.16
C HIS A 257 12.01 8.71 -25.27
N TYR A 258 10.80 9.25 -25.04
CA TYR A 258 10.20 10.18 -26.02
C TYR A 258 10.94 11.51 -26.11
N LEU A 259 11.94 11.78 -25.28
CA LEU A 259 12.79 12.97 -25.37
C LEU A 259 14.04 12.73 -26.23
N ASP A 260 14.35 11.48 -26.58
CA ASP A 260 15.58 11.12 -27.30
C ASP A 260 15.61 11.70 -28.72
N ASP A 261 14.44 11.90 -29.34
CA ASP A 261 14.28 12.59 -30.63
C ASP A 261 14.59 14.09 -30.57
N LEU A 262 14.60 14.68 -29.37
CA LEU A 262 14.96 16.08 -29.11
C LEU A 262 16.45 16.26 -28.75
N ALA A 263 17.23 15.17 -28.71
CA ALA A 263 18.65 15.23 -28.41
C ALA A 263 19.44 15.86 -29.58
N VAL A 264 20.27 16.86 -29.27
CA VAL A 264 21.12 17.54 -30.24
C VAL A 264 22.49 16.84 -30.32
N PRO A 265 22.97 16.47 -31.52
CA PRO A 265 24.32 15.93 -31.70
C PRO A 265 25.38 16.91 -31.21
N ARG A 266 26.40 16.41 -30.50
CA ARG A 266 27.57 17.21 -30.09
C ARG A 266 28.81 16.67 -30.79
N GLU A 267 29.78 17.56 -31.06
CA GLU A 267 31.05 17.24 -31.72
C GLU A 267 31.83 16.11 -31.03
N ASN A 268 31.60 15.91 -29.72
CA ASN A 268 32.30 14.93 -28.89
C ASN A 268 31.70 13.51 -28.98
N GLY A 269 30.78 13.25 -29.92
CA GLY A 269 30.18 11.94 -30.18
C GLY A 269 29.11 11.49 -29.17
N LYS A 270 28.80 12.26 -28.12
CA LYS A 270 27.71 11.99 -27.17
C LYS A 270 26.56 13.00 -27.37
N PRO A 271 25.31 12.55 -27.63
CA PRO A 271 24.16 13.45 -27.76
C PRO A 271 23.96 14.31 -26.51
N SER A 272 23.37 15.49 -26.66
CA SER A 272 22.93 16.28 -25.50
C SER A 272 21.87 15.52 -24.71
N VAL A 273 21.93 15.59 -23.38
CA VAL A 273 20.81 15.12 -22.56
C VAL A 273 19.63 16.08 -22.74
N PRO A 274 18.46 15.61 -23.19
CA PRO A 274 17.33 16.47 -23.55
C PRO A 274 16.61 17.05 -22.32
N ALA A 275 16.77 16.45 -21.14
CA ALA A 275 16.17 16.93 -19.89
C ALA A 275 17.06 16.72 -18.66
N VAL A 276 16.87 17.58 -17.65
CA VAL A 276 17.57 17.52 -16.37
C VAL A 276 16.56 17.64 -15.23
N PHE A 277 16.72 16.84 -14.19
CA PHE A 277 15.93 16.92 -12.96
C PHE A 277 16.62 17.85 -11.95
N LEU A 278 15.91 18.89 -11.52
CA LEU A 278 16.42 19.85 -10.53
C LEU A 278 15.65 19.72 -9.22
N SER A 279 16.37 19.71 -8.10
CA SER A 279 15.79 19.65 -6.76
C SER A 279 16.48 20.63 -5.81
N GLY A 280 15.68 21.31 -4.97
CA GLY A 280 16.19 22.15 -3.88
C GLY A 280 16.58 21.35 -2.62
N ASN A 281 16.26 20.05 -2.59
CA ASN A 281 16.60 19.16 -1.48
C ASN A 281 18.00 18.58 -1.72
N GLY A 282 19.03 19.24 -1.17
CA GLY A 282 20.45 18.88 -1.32
C GLY A 282 20.75 17.41 -0.98
N PRO A 283 20.33 16.89 0.20
CA PRO A 283 20.51 15.48 0.53
C PRO A 283 19.92 14.52 -0.50
N LEU A 284 18.75 14.84 -1.05
CA LEU A 284 18.13 14.02 -2.11
C LEU A 284 18.94 14.04 -3.41
N VAL A 285 19.49 15.20 -3.77
CA VAL A 285 20.35 15.36 -4.96
C VAL A 285 21.61 14.51 -4.82
N GLU A 286 22.26 14.55 -3.66
CA GLU A 286 23.49 13.78 -3.39
C GLU A 286 23.25 12.28 -3.50
N VAL A 287 22.19 11.78 -2.87
CA VAL A 287 21.83 10.36 -2.92
C VAL A 287 21.51 9.92 -4.34
N LEU A 288 20.71 10.70 -5.09
CA LEU A 288 20.40 10.39 -6.49
C LEU A 288 21.65 10.42 -7.38
N GLN A 289 22.52 11.41 -7.21
CA GLN A 289 23.76 11.50 -7.97
C GLN A 289 24.72 10.34 -7.67
N TYR A 290 24.79 9.88 -6.42
CA TYR A 290 25.59 8.74 -6.02
C TYR A 290 25.09 7.45 -6.65
N GLU A 291 23.78 7.20 -6.55
CA GLU A 291 23.16 5.96 -6.99
C GLU A 291 23.15 5.84 -8.53
N LEU A 292 22.91 6.94 -9.24
CA LEU A 292 22.96 6.98 -10.71
C LEU A 292 24.39 6.84 -11.27
N ARG A 293 25.43 7.16 -10.49
CA ARG A 293 26.83 6.86 -10.87
C ARG A 293 27.11 5.35 -10.86
N GLY A 294 26.52 4.62 -9.91
CA GLY A 294 26.68 3.17 -9.81
C GLY A 294 26.07 2.39 -10.98
N ALA A 295 24.99 2.92 -11.58
CA ALA A 295 24.28 2.32 -12.71
C ALA A 295 24.92 2.61 -14.09
N GLY A 296 26.15 3.14 -14.15
CA GLY A 296 26.85 3.48 -15.40
C GLY A 296 26.46 4.85 -15.99
N GLY A 297 25.62 5.63 -15.28
CA GLY A 297 25.17 6.95 -15.67
C GLY A 297 26.04 8.09 -15.13
N GLY A 298 26.20 9.16 -15.90
CA GLY A 298 26.76 10.40 -15.37
C GLY A 298 25.77 11.07 -14.43
N GLY A 299 25.71 10.70 -13.14
CA GLY A 299 24.69 11.19 -12.20
C GLY A 299 24.51 12.72 -12.13
N LYS A 300 25.60 13.49 -12.28
CA LYS A 300 25.58 14.97 -12.35
C LYS A 300 25.00 15.54 -13.67
N THR A 301 24.91 14.70 -14.69
CA THR A 301 24.35 15.06 -16.01
C THR A 301 22.82 15.07 -15.97
N PHE A 302 22.20 14.25 -15.11
CA PHE A 302 20.74 14.06 -15.06
C PHE A 302 20.08 14.67 -13.82
N VAL A 303 20.78 14.77 -12.69
CA VAL A 303 20.25 15.32 -11.43
C VAL A 303 21.17 16.41 -10.90
N ARG A 304 20.61 17.60 -10.62
CA ARG A 304 21.37 18.74 -10.05
C ARG A 304 20.61 19.45 -8.95
N GLY A 305 21.36 20.07 -8.04
CA GLY A 305 20.83 21.05 -7.11
C GLY A 305 20.38 22.29 -7.86
N VAL A 306 19.31 22.94 -7.38
CA VAL A 306 18.84 24.22 -7.96
C VAL A 306 19.88 25.33 -7.82
N LYS A 307 20.84 25.18 -6.89
CA LYS A 307 21.91 26.16 -6.62
C LYS A 307 23.28 25.74 -7.18
N ASP A 308 23.35 24.61 -7.89
CA ASP A 308 24.58 24.04 -8.44
C ASP A 308 24.88 24.50 -9.88
#